data_AF-A0A1Y5DSP5-F1
#
_entry.id   AF-A0A1Y5DSP5-F1
#
_cell.length_a   1.000
_cell.length_b   1.000
_cell.length_c   1.000
_cell.angle_alpha   90.00
_cell.angle_beta   90.00
_cell.angle_gamma   90.00
#
_symmetry.space_group_name_H-M   'P 1'
#
loop_
_entity.id
_entity.type
_entity.pdbx_description
1 polymer ?
#
loop_
_entity_poly.entity_id
_entity_poly.type
_entity_poly.pdbx_seq_one_letter_code
_entity_poly.pdbx_strand_id
1 'polypeptide(L)'
;MNSLDTTIEIASFTPYPIKQHPVQVHLNQESLTLVWDNGHQSEYHYLWLRDNCHCPKCISTLTREQIFEICDVPLTIKPLTAYISDNHRLMIEWDYAEHCSQYHPGWLLSHCYSESVLEEKKWSPHIWDKERISRELPTKTFDSVMQSDLHLLAWLRDLRDYGIALVTQVDTQENTLIKVANRISFIRETNFGTIFNVQAKADANT
;
A
#
# COMPACT_ATOMS: atom_id res chain seq x y z
N MET A 1 9.48 -5.30 -22.22
CA MET A 1 10.08 -5.34 -20.87
C MET A 1 10.91 -4.09 -20.74
N ASN A 2 10.36 -3.04 -20.13
CA ASN A 2 11.14 -1.83 -19.87
C ASN A 2 12.11 -2.11 -18.72
N SER A 3 13.34 -1.69 -18.93
CA SER A 3 14.48 -1.83 -18.03
C SER A 3 14.11 -1.43 -16.59
N LEU A 4 14.35 -2.31 -15.62
CA LEU A 4 14.20 -2.10 -14.17
C LEU A 4 15.35 -1.26 -13.58
N ASP A 5 15.96 -0.40 -14.39
CA ASP A 5 17.19 0.33 -14.06
C ASP A 5 16.89 1.76 -13.58
N THR A 6 15.81 1.91 -12.83
CA THR A 6 15.60 3.06 -11.96
C THR A 6 15.96 2.62 -10.56
N THR A 7 17.07 3.12 -10.02
CA THR A 7 17.33 3.14 -8.59
C THR A 7 16.08 3.69 -7.94
N ILE A 8 15.25 2.83 -7.36
CA ILE A 8 13.94 3.26 -6.87
C ILE A 8 14.25 4.15 -5.67
N GLU A 9 14.02 5.45 -5.82
CA GLU A 9 14.21 6.49 -4.80
C GLU A 9 13.51 6.15 -3.47
N ILE A 10 12.56 5.21 -3.51
CA ILE A 10 11.76 4.72 -2.40
C ILE A 10 11.82 3.18 -2.41
N ALA A 11 12.17 2.57 -1.28
CA ALA A 11 12.22 1.12 -1.14
C ALA A 11 10.81 0.48 -1.00
N SER A 12 9.92 0.70 -1.96
CA SER A 12 8.53 0.23 -1.93
C SER A 12 8.07 -0.31 -3.29
N PHE A 13 7.10 -1.23 -3.27
CA PHE A 13 6.41 -1.70 -4.48
C PHE A 13 5.26 -0.77 -4.90
N THR A 14 4.85 0.15 -4.01
CA THR A 14 3.79 1.11 -4.30
C THR A 14 4.35 2.23 -5.16
N PRO A 15 3.73 2.53 -6.33
CA PRO A 15 4.09 3.72 -7.08
C PRO A 15 3.58 4.97 -6.35
N TYR A 16 4.43 5.99 -6.25
CA TYR A 16 4.08 7.28 -5.62
C TYR A 16 4.03 8.38 -6.68
N PRO A 17 2.91 8.51 -7.43
CA PRO A 17 2.79 9.57 -8.43
C PRO A 17 2.89 10.95 -7.78
N ILE A 18 3.63 11.87 -8.40
CA ILE A 18 3.69 13.26 -7.97
C ILE A 18 2.42 13.96 -8.44
N LYS A 19 1.51 14.23 -7.51
CA LYS A 19 0.25 14.97 -7.78
C LYS A 19 0.38 16.47 -7.51
N GLN A 20 1.25 16.84 -6.58
CA GLN A 20 1.50 18.20 -6.11
C GLN A 20 3.00 18.34 -5.83
N HIS A 21 3.54 19.53 -6.02
CA HIS A 21 4.93 19.83 -5.72
C HIS A 21 5.05 20.67 -4.45
N PRO A 22 5.95 20.34 -3.50
CA PRO A 22 6.24 21.25 -2.40
C PRO A 22 6.92 22.49 -2.97
N VAL A 23 6.53 23.66 -2.46
CA VAL A 23 7.06 24.97 -2.88
C VAL A 23 7.75 25.72 -1.74
N GLN A 24 7.36 25.46 -0.49
CA GLN A 24 7.99 26.06 0.69
C GLN A 24 8.10 25.04 1.82
N VAL A 25 9.12 25.22 2.67
CA VAL A 25 9.32 24.46 3.91
C VAL A 25 9.49 25.44 5.06
N HIS A 26 8.78 25.20 6.16
CA HIS A 26 8.88 25.95 7.40
C HIS A 26 9.32 25.01 8.52
N LEU A 27 10.38 25.37 9.24
CA LEU A 27 10.86 24.60 10.38
C LEU A 27 10.12 25.01 11.65
N ASN A 28 9.60 24.04 12.37
CA ASN A 28 8.98 24.21 13.68
C ASN A 28 9.88 23.60 14.77
N GLN A 29 9.39 23.52 16.00
CA GLN A 29 10.20 23.02 17.12
C GLN A 29 10.52 21.51 17.01
N GLU A 30 9.55 20.69 16.63
CA GLU A 30 9.66 19.20 16.58
C GLU A 30 9.20 18.61 15.24
N SER A 31 8.84 19.47 14.29
CA SER A 31 8.27 19.13 13.00
C SER A 31 8.67 20.17 11.95
N LEU A 32 8.40 19.87 10.69
CA LEU A 32 8.37 20.87 9.62
C LEU A 32 7.02 20.88 8.93
N THR A 33 6.67 22.02 8.36
CA THR A 33 5.49 22.17 7.52
C THR A 33 5.91 22.40 6.08
N LEU A 34 5.40 21.56 5.18
CA LEU A 34 5.49 21.77 3.73
C LEU A 34 4.25 22.51 3.24
N VAL A 35 4.48 23.52 2.39
CA VAL A 35 3.42 24.17 1.61
C VAL A 35 3.50 23.62 0.18
N TRP A 36 2.37 23.15 -0.32
CA TRP A 36 2.24 22.60 -1.68
C TRP A 36 1.80 23.70 -2.66
N ASP A 37 2.03 23.48 -3.95
CA ASP A 37 1.64 24.36 -5.07
C ASP A 37 0.14 24.66 -5.15
N ASN A 38 -0.73 23.78 -4.62
CA ASN A 38 -2.16 24.03 -4.46
C ASN A 38 -2.55 24.77 -3.16
N GLY A 39 -1.57 25.18 -2.35
CA GLY A 39 -1.77 25.85 -1.06
C GLY A 39 -2.11 24.91 0.11
N HIS A 40 -2.23 23.60 -0.11
CA HIS A 40 -2.32 22.62 0.98
C HIS A 40 -1.06 22.72 1.86
N GLN A 41 -1.20 22.37 3.14
CA GLN A 41 -0.09 22.29 4.06
C GLN A 41 -0.04 20.91 4.72
N SER A 42 1.15 20.34 4.80
CA SER A 42 1.37 19.05 5.46
C SER A 42 2.48 19.19 6.49
N GLU A 43 2.19 18.81 7.73
CA GLU A 43 3.16 18.75 8.81
C GLU A 43 3.80 17.35 8.87
N TYR A 44 5.10 17.29 9.17
CA TYR A 44 5.88 16.06 9.37
C TYR A 44 6.81 16.20 10.57
N HIS A 45 6.66 15.34 11.57
CA HIS A 45 7.53 15.29 12.75
C HIS A 45 8.95 14.85 12.38
N TYR A 46 9.97 15.43 13.04
CA TYR A 46 11.38 15.13 12.77
C TYR A 46 11.74 13.68 13.02
N LEU A 47 11.30 13.11 14.13
CA LEU A 47 11.51 11.69 14.43
C LEU A 47 10.87 10.78 13.38
N TRP A 48 9.65 11.12 12.93
CA TRP A 48 8.96 10.34 11.90
C TRP A 48 9.69 10.39 10.55
N LEU A 49 10.13 11.58 10.13
CA LEU A 49 10.95 11.73 8.92
C LEU A 49 12.23 10.90 9.04
N ARG A 50 12.97 11.06 10.14
CA ARG A 50 14.24 10.35 10.35
C ARG A 50 14.08 8.84 10.34
N ASP A 51 13.02 8.32 10.95
CA ASP A 51 12.68 6.90 10.95
C ASP A 51 12.40 6.38 9.53
N ASN A 52 11.74 7.20 8.72
CA ASN A 52 11.33 6.86 7.36
C ASN A 52 12.32 7.37 6.27
N CYS A 53 13.61 7.49 6.61
CA CYS A 53 14.63 7.86 5.63
C CYS A 53 14.85 6.73 4.61
N HIS A 54 14.78 7.05 3.31
CA HIS A 54 14.94 6.06 2.23
C HIS A 54 16.38 5.86 1.76
N CYS A 55 17.37 6.48 2.41
CA CYS A 55 18.74 6.37 1.94
C CYS A 55 19.29 4.94 2.13
N PRO A 56 20.32 4.54 1.35
CA PRO A 56 20.92 3.20 1.47
C PRO A 56 21.56 2.87 2.82
N LYS A 57 21.77 3.88 3.70
CA LYS A 57 22.23 3.67 5.08
C LYS A 57 21.09 3.30 6.04
N CYS A 58 19.85 3.61 5.67
CA CYS A 58 18.67 3.40 6.50
C CYS A 58 17.82 2.21 6.04
N ILE A 59 17.82 1.92 4.74
CA ILE A 59 17.08 0.81 4.15
C ILE A 59 18.00 -0.02 3.25
N SER A 60 17.88 -1.34 3.39
CA SER A 60 18.55 -2.31 2.53
C SER A 60 18.10 -2.15 1.08
N THR A 61 19.01 -1.86 0.16
CA THR A 61 18.70 -1.77 -1.27
C THR A 61 18.32 -3.12 -1.89
N LEU A 62 18.70 -4.22 -1.24
CA LEU A 62 18.41 -5.59 -1.67
C LEU A 62 17.07 -6.09 -1.11
N THR A 63 16.91 -6.04 0.21
CA THR A 63 15.74 -6.64 0.89
C THR A 63 14.61 -5.65 1.14
N ARG A 64 14.90 -4.34 1.05
CA ARG A 64 13.98 -3.23 1.40
C ARG A 64 13.58 -3.18 2.88
N GLU A 65 14.30 -3.92 3.71
CA GLU A 65 14.13 -3.89 5.16
C GLU A 65 14.85 -2.68 5.74
N GLN A 66 14.25 -2.11 6.77
CA GLN A 66 14.86 -1.05 7.58
C GLN A 66 16.07 -1.62 8.33
N ILE A 67 17.21 -0.93 8.20
CA ILE A 67 18.47 -1.24 8.88
C ILE A 67 18.69 -0.26 10.05
N PHE A 68 18.15 0.95 9.93
CA PHE A 68 18.26 2.00 10.93
C PHE A 68 17.20 1.86 12.01
N GLU A 69 17.58 1.92 13.28
CA GLU A 69 16.65 1.90 14.41
C GLU A 69 16.42 3.32 14.96
N ILE A 70 15.17 3.75 15.08
CA ILE A 70 14.85 5.10 15.59
C ILE A 70 15.35 5.35 17.02
N CYS A 71 15.53 4.28 17.80
CA CYS A 71 16.10 4.32 19.15
C CYS A 71 17.55 4.81 19.17
N ASP A 72 18.27 4.78 18.05
CA ASP A 72 19.66 5.24 17.93
C ASP A 72 19.76 6.77 17.77
N VAL A 73 18.63 7.48 17.74
CA VAL A 73 18.56 8.92 17.51
C VAL A 73 18.06 9.65 18.77
N PRO A 74 18.66 10.81 19.14
CA PRO A 74 18.14 11.64 20.22
C PRO A 74 16.71 12.10 19.94
N LEU A 75 15.85 12.09 20.97
CA LEU A 75 14.48 12.62 20.87
C LEU A 75 14.42 14.09 20.45
N THR A 76 15.51 14.82 20.65
CA THR A 76 15.66 16.24 20.30
C THR A 76 16.22 16.48 18.90
N ILE A 77 16.34 15.44 18.06
CA ILE A 77 16.86 15.57 16.69
C ILE A 77 16.11 16.66 15.93
N LYS A 78 16.86 17.46 15.19
CA LYS A 78 16.29 18.52 14.35
C LYS A 78 17.14 18.75 13.09
N PRO A 79 16.57 19.36 12.06
CA PRO A 79 17.34 19.79 10.90
C PRO A 79 18.38 20.85 11.28
N LEU A 80 19.62 20.68 10.81
CA LEU A 80 20.56 21.79 10.61
C LEU A 80 20.07 22.67 9.47
N THR A 81 19.67 22.04 8.37
CA THR A 81 19.05 22.68 7.22
C THR A 81 17.94 21.79 6.66
N ALA A 82 16.90 22.42 6.11
CA ALA A 82 15.91 21.74 5.29
C ALA A 82 15.52 22.65 4.12
N TYR A 83 15.45 22.09 2.93
CA TYR A 83 15.13 22.86 1.72
C TYR A 83 14.47 21.96 0.67
N ILE A 84 13.82 22.59 -0.30
CA ILE A 84 13.26 21.91 -1.47
C ILE A 84 14.29 22.04 -2.59
N SER A 85 14.76 20.91 -3.12
CA SER A 85 15.71 20.88 -4.23
C SER A 85 15.05 21.22 -5.57
N ASP A 86 15.86 21.43 -6.62
CA ASP A 86 15.39 21.77 -7.97
C ASP A 86 14.45 20.72 -8.57
N ASN A 87 14.58 19.46 -8.15
CA ASN A 87 13.68 18.37 -8.54
C ASN A 87 12.50 18.21 -7.56
N HIS A 88 12.20 19.22 -6.75
CA HIS A 88 11.10 19.26 -5.78
C HIS A 88 11.18 18.27 -4.62
N ARG A 89 12.34 17.65 -4.34
CA ARG A 89 12.46 16.76 -3.17
C ARG A 89 12.67 17.58 -1.91
N LEU A 90 12.15 17.10 -0.79
CA LEU A 90 12.55 17.63 0.51
C LEU A 90 13.91 17.05 0.87
N MET A 91 14.89 17.93 1.07
CA MET A 91 16.22 17.61 1.56
C MET A 91 16.31 18.04 3.03
N ILE A 92 16.87 17.19 3.88
CA ILE A 92 17.10 17.47 5.30
C ILE A 92 18.52 17.05 5.67
N GLU A 93 19.29 17.97 6.23
CA GLU A 93 20.55 17.69 6.91
C GLU A 93 20.28 17.67 8.41
N TRP A 94 20.57 16.55 9.07
CA TRP A 94 20.26 16.38 10.49
C TRP A 94 21.41 16.83 11.38
N ASP A 95 21.09 17.31 12.59
CA ASP A 95 22.07 17.69 13.62
C ASP A 95 22.73 16.51 14.33
N TYR A 96 22.44 15.29 13.87
CA TYR A 96 22.92 14.05 14.42
C TYR A 96 23.52 13.13 13.35
N ALA A 97 24.70 12.58 13.65
CA ALA A 97 25.38 11.54 12.88
C ALA A 97 25.70 11.88 11.41
N GLU A 98 25.87 13.17 11.07
CA GLU A 98 26.23 13.62 9.71
C GLU A 98 25.35 12.96 8.63
N HIS A 99 24.03 13.00 8.84
CA HIS A 99 23.06 12.30 8.02
C HIS A 99 22.25 13.27 7.16
N CYS A 100 22.04 12.89 5.90
CA CYS A 100 21.16 13.62 4.98
C CYS A 100 20.04 12.69 4.51
N SER A 101 18.80 13.17 4.59
CA SER A 101 17.63 12.47 4.07
C SER A 101 17.04 13.21 2.89
N GLN A 102 16.52 12.44 1.93
CA GLN A 102 15.79 12.93 0.77
C GLN A 102 14.41 12.26 0.75
N TYR A 103 13.37 13.04 0.51
CA TYR A 103 12.00 12.52 0.42
C TYR A 103 11.33 12.91 -0.89
N HIS A 104 10.76 11.90 -1.53
CA HIS A 104 10.01 12.04 -2.78
C HIS A 104 8.64 12.71 -2.52
N PRO A 105 8.21 13.70 -3.34
CA PRO A 105 6.96 14.43 -3.13
C PRO A 105 5.71 13.56 -3.06
N GLY A 106 5.59 12.60 -3.99
CA GLY A 106 4.46 11.67 -4.00
C GLY A 106 4.40 10.81 -2.74
N TRP A 107 5.55 10.49 -2.14
CA TRP A 107 5.62 9.70 -0.92
C TRP A 107 5.24 10.54 0.30
N LEU A 108 5.74 11.77 0.38
CA LEU A 108 5.35 12.70 1.45
C LEU A 108 3.84 12.91 1.46
N LEU A 109 3.24 13.25 0.31
CA LEU A 109 1.80 13.50 0.23
C LEU A 109 0.98 12.24 0.55
N SER A 110 1.41 11.06 0.09
CA SER A 110 0.74 9.80 0.43
C SER A 110 0.88 9.39 1.90
N HIS A 111 1.78 10.01 2.66
CA HIS A 111 1.95 9.80 4.10
C HIS A 111 1.62 11.04 4.94
N CYS A 112 1.04 12.07 4.31
CA CYS A 112 0.45 13.18 5.06
C CYS A 112 -0.63 12.63 6.00
N TYR A 113 -0.53 13.02 7.27
CA TYR A 113 -1.43 12.63 8.35
C TYR A 113 -2.35 13.79 8.79
N SER A 114 -2.55 14.80 7.94
CA SER A 114 -3.62 15.78 8.17
C SER A 114 -4.98 15.09 8.09
N GLU A 115 -5.93 15.56 8.88
CA GLU A 115 -7.26 14.95 9.01
C GLU A 115 -7.97 14.78 7.65
N SER A 116 -7.94 15.81 6.81
CA SER A 116 -8.53 15.77 5.46
C SER A 116 -7.97 14.65 4.59
N VAL A 117 -6.66 14.43 4.64
CA VAL A 117 -5.98 13.41 3.82
C VAL A 117 -6.20 12.02 4.41
N LEU A 118 -6.28 11.89 5.74
CA LEU A 118 -6.58 10.62 6.40
C LEU A 118 -8.00 10.14 6.08
N GLU A 119 -8.99 11.04 6.07
CA GLU A 119 -10.36 10.69 5.68
C GLU A 119 -10.45 10.31 4.19
N GLU A 120 -9.74 10.99 3.28
CA GLU A 120 -9.67 10.59 1.87
C GLU A 120 -9.07 9.19 1.64
N LYS A 121 -8.14 8.76 2.50
CA LYS A 121 -7.48 7.44 2.43
C LYS A 121 -8.31 6.34 3.08
N LYS A 122 -9.36 6.68 3.82
CA LYS A 122 -10.16 5.73 4.56
C LYS A 122 -10.89 4.82 3.59
N TRP A 123 -10.50 3.56 3.60
CA TRP A 123 -11.22 2.54 2.85
C TRP A 123 -12.66 2.42 3.41
N SER A 124 -13.64 2.37 2.51
CA SER A 124 -15.04 2.14 2.84
C SER A 124 -15.59 0.96 2.03
N PRO A 125 -16.22 -0.03 2.68
CA PRO A 125 -16.88 -1.12 1.99
C PRO A 125 -18.16 -0.65 1.30
N HIS A 126 -18.54 -1.34 0.23
CA HIS A 126 -19.87 -1.21 -0.35
C HIS A 126 -20.86 -2.01 0.49
N ILE A 127 -21.61 -1.31 1.36
CA ILE A 127 -22.71 -1.93 2.11
C ILE A 127 -23.86 -2.24 1.15
N TRP A 128 -24.37 -3.48 1.20
CA TRP A 128 -25.44 -3.96 0.34
C TRP A 128 -26.49 -4.73 1.12
N ASP A 129 -27.70 -4.72 0.59
CA ASP A 129 -28.81 -5.55 1.00
C ASP A 129 -29.16 -6.55 -0.12
N LYS A 130 -30.28 -7.28 0.05
CA LYS A 130 -30.78 -8.25 -0.93
C LYS A 130 -30.98 -7.62 -2.32
N GLU A 131 -31.59 -6.44 -2.39
CA GLU A 131 -31.95 -5.82 -3.68
C GLU A 131 -30.70 -5.36 -4.43
N ARG A 132 -29.74 -4.77 -3.72
CA ARG A 132 -28.49 -4.31 -4.29
C ARG A 132 -27.62 -5.47 -4.78
N ILE A 133 -27.35 -6.46 -3.92
CA ILE A 133 -26.43 -7.54 -4.30
C ILE A 133 -27.00 -8.41 -5.43
N SER A 134 -28.33 -8.56 -5.52
CA SER A 134 -28.95 -9.31 -6.62
C SER A 134 -28.70 -8.68 -8.00
N ARG A 135 -28.43 -7.38 -8.06
CA ARG A 135 -28.15 -6.64 -9.30
C ARG A 135 -26.66 -6.38 -9.52
N GLU A 136 -25.91 -6.22 -8.44
CA GLU A 136 -24.54 -5.71 -8.45
C GLU A 136 -23.48 -6.75 -8.04
N LEU A 137 -23.85 -8.04 -7.83
CA LEU A 137 -22.90 -9.08 -7.44
C LEU A 137 -21.68 -9.08 -8.36
N PRO A 138 -20.49 -8.71 -7.86
CA PRO A 138 -19.32 -8.62 -8.71
C PRO A 138 -19.01 -9.99 -9.30
N THR A 139 -19.00 -10.08 -10.62
CA THR A 139 -18.89 -11.34 -11.34
C THR A 139 -17.83 -11.25 -12.42
N LYS A 140 -16.92 -12.23 -12.46
CA LYS A 140 -15.92 -12.42 -13.52
C LYS A 140 -15.95 -13.85 -14.04
N THR A 141 -15.39 -14.08 -15.23
CA THR A 141 -15.27 -15.43 -15.79
C THR A 141 -13.97 -16.08 -15.34
N PHE A 142 -13.94 -17.41 -15.24
CA PHE A 142 -12.76 -18.18 -14.85
C PHE A 142 -11.53 -17.80 -15.70
N ASP A 143 -11.66 -17.81 -17.02
CA ASP A 143 -10.55 -17.47 -17.93
C ASP A 143 -10.02 -16.05 -17.70
N SER A 144 -10.90 -15.08 -17.43
CA SER A 144 -10.49 -13.70 -17.17
C SER A 144 -9.61 -13.60 -15.92
N VAL A 145 -10.00 -14.28 -14.83
CA VAL A 145 -9.26 -14.29 -13.56
C VAL A 145 -7.95 -15.07 -13.69
N MET A 146 -7.96 -16.19 -14.41
CA MET A 146 -6.77 -17.04 -14.54
C MET A 146 -5.70 -16.42 -15.44
N GLN A 147 -6.09 -15.77 -16.54
CA GLN A 147 -5.17 -15.37 -17.61
C GLN A 147 -4.75 -13.89 -17.56
N SER A 148 -5.35 -13.05 -16.71
CA SER A 148 -5.08 -11.61 -16.69
C SER A 148 -4.92 -11.06 -15.27
N ASP A 149 -3.74 -10.52 -14.95
CA ASP A 149 -3.48 -9.85 -13.67
C ASP A 149 -4.38 -8.63 -13.46
N LEU A 150 -4.76 -7.94 -14.53
CA LEU A 150 -5.66 -6.79 -14.46
C LEU A 150 -7.07 -7.21 -14.00
N HIS A 151 -7.61 -8.29 -14.58
CA HIS A 151 -8.92 -8.81 -14.19
C HIS A 151 -8.89 -9.50 -12.83
N LEU A 152 -7.80 -10.20 -12.48
CA LEU A 152 -7.57 -10.73 -11.14
C LEU A 152 -7.57 -9.60 -10.10
N LEU A 153 -6.83 -8.52 -10.35
CA LEU A 153 -6.79 -7.35 -9.46
C LEU A 153 -8.16 -6.70 -9.30
N ALA A 154 -8.92 -6.55 -10.40
CA ALA A 154 -10.27 -6.03 -10.34
C ALA A 154 -11.18 -6.92 -9.47
N TRP A 155 -11.15 -8.24 -9.69
CA TRP A 155 -11.93 -9.20 -8.91
C TRP A 155 -11.55 -9.23 -7.41
N LEU A 156 -10.26 -9.13 -7.08
CA LEU A 156 -9.80 -9.06 -5.69
C LEU A 156 -10.21 -7.75 -5.01
N ARG A 157 -10.23 -6.63 -5.74
CA ARG A 157 -10.78 -5.36 -5.24
C ARG A 157 -12.28 -5.45 -5.02
N ASP A 158 -13.01 -6.05 -5.95
CA ASP A 158 -14.44 -6.31 -5.81
C ASP A 158 -14.71 -7.17 -4.56
N LEU A 159 -13.96 -8.25 -4.35
CA LEU A 159 -14.05 -9.10 -3.16
C LEU A 159 -13.75 -8.32 -1.88
N ARG A 160 -12.71 -7.48 -1.86
CA ARG A 160 -12.39 -6.61 -0.72
C ARG A 160 -13.54 -5.63 -0.43
N ASP A 161 -14.08 -4.98 -1.45
CA ASP A 161 -15.03 -3.86 -1.31
C ASP A 161 -16.45 -4.34 -1.02
N TYR A 162 -16.89 -5.45 -1.63
CA TYR A 162 -18.23 -6.04 -1.40
C TYR A 162 -18.23 -7.15 -0.34
N GLY A 163 -17.07 -7.72 0.00
CA GLY A 163 -16.98 -8.91 0.86
C GLY A 163 -17.37 -10.22 0.18
N ILE A 164 -17.86 -10.18 -1.06
CA ILE A 164 -18.22 -11.34 -1.88
C ILE A 164 -18.02 -11.01 -3.37
N ALA A 165 -17.55 -11.99 -4.15
CA ALA A 165 -17.48 -11.92 -5.59
C ALA A 165 -17.62 -13.32 -6.20
N LEU A 166 -18.23 -13.41 -7.38
CA LEU A 166 -18.54 -14.66 -8.08
C LEU A 166 -17.58 -14.88 -9.26
N VAL A 167 -17.10 -16.12 -9.41
CA VAL A 167 -16.44 -16.59 -10.63
C VAL A 167 -17.37 -17.54 -11.36
N THR A 168 -17.66 -17.26 -12.62
CA THR A 168 -18.53 -18.07 -13.49
C THR A 168 -17.72 -18.76 -14.59
N GLN A 169 -18.36 -19.67 -15.32
CA GLN A 169 -17.71 -20.45 -16.40
C GLN A 169 -16.52 -21.26 -15.89
N VAL A 170 -16.56 -21.67 -14.62
CA VAL A 170 -15.61 -22.61 -14.03
C VAL A 170 -15.99 -24.01 -14.53
N ASP A 171 -14.99 -24.79 -14.97
CA ASP A 171 -15.22 -26.17 -15.35
C ASP A 171 -15.73 -27.00 -14.14
N THR A 172 -16.41 -28.11 -14.42
CA THR A 172 -16.94 -29.02 -13.39
C THR A 172 -15.98 -30.16 -13.05
N GLN A 173 -14.70 -30.03 -13.40
CA GLN A 173 -13.70 -31.04 -13.07
C GLN A 173 -13.33 -30.94 -11.60
N GLU A 174 -12.95 -32.08 -11.01
CA GLU A 174 -12.41 -32.10 -9.67
C GLU A 174 -11.19 -31.17 -9.56
N ASN A 175 -11.04 -30.56 -8.39
CA ASN A 175 -9.89 -29.72 -8.04
C ASN A 175 -9.75 -28.40 -8.83
N THR A 176 -10.72 -28.00 -9.67
CA THR A 176 -10.63 -26.70 -10.34
C THR A 176 -10.70 -25.52 -9.37
N LEU A 177 -11.37 -25.68 -8.22
CA LEU A 177 -11.30 -24.72 -7.11
C LEU A 177 -9.85 -24.46 -6.63
N ILE A 178 -9.01 -25.50 -6.62
CA ILE A 178 -7.58 -25.37 -6.24
C ILE A 178 -6.87 -24.41 -7.19
N LYS A 179 -7.15 -24.52 -8.49
CA LYS A 179 -6.52 -23.66 -9.51
C LYS A 179 -6.82 -22.18 -9.22
N VAL A 180 -8.08 -21.85 -8.89
CA VAL A 180 -8.48 -20.48 -8.54
C VAL A 180 -7.83 -20.04 -7.22
N ALA A 181 -7.83 -20.89 -6.19
CA ALA A 181 -7.20 -20.57 -4.92
C ALA A 181 -5.70 -20.28 -5.09
N ASN A 182 -4.98 -21.16 -5.78
CA ASN A 182 -3.55 -21.05 -6.09
C ASN A 182 -3.20 -19.86 -7.00
N ARG A 183 -4.18 -19.32 -7.74
CA ARG A 183 -3.99 -18.09 -8.51
C ARG A 183 -3.86 -16.86 -7.61
N ILE A 184 -4.48 -16.90 -6.43
CA ILE A 184 -4.47 -15.81 -5.44
C ILE A 184 -3.31 -16.00 -4.46
N SER A 185 -3.24 -17.18 -3.82
CA SER A 185 -2.29 -17.53 -2.77
C SER A 185 -2.32 -19.03 -2.48
N PHE A 186 -1.76 -19.49 -1.38
CA PHE A 186 -1.87 -20.89 -0.94
C PHE A 186 -3.18 -21.16 -0.20
N ILE A 187 -3.62 -22.42 -0.22
CA ILE A 187 -4.77 -22.89 0.55
C ILE A 187 -4.36 -23.11 2.00
N ARG A 188 -5.13 -22.58 2.94
CA ARG A 188 -4.93 -22.83 4.37
C ARG A 188 -5.44 -24.22 4.74
N GLU A 189 -4.53 -25.08 5.19
CA GLU A 189 -4.89 -26.39 5.72
C GLU A 189 -5.64 -26.26 7.05
N THR A 190 -6.66 -27.11 7.22
CA THR A 190 -7.47 -27.21 8.45
C THR A 190 -7.57 -28.68 8.87
N ASN A 191 -8.23 -28.96 10.00
CA ASN A 191 -8.54 -30.33 10.41
C ASN A 191 -9.46 -31.08 9.42
N PHE A 192 -10.10 -30.38 8.48
CA PHE A 192 -10.87 -30.97 7.37
C PHE A 192 -10.02 -31.21 6.10
N GLY A 193 -8.71 -31.02 6.19
CA GLY A 193 -7.79 -31.01 5.05
C GLY A 193 -7.72 -29.64 4.38
N THR A 194 -7.19 -29.62 3.16
CA THR A 194 -7.11 -28.43 2.31
C THR A 194 -8.40 -28.19 1.52
N ILE A 195 -9.18 -29.24 1.28
CA ILE A 195 -10.47 -29.18 0.57
C ILE A 195 -11.39 -30.20 1.21
N PHE A 196 -12.67 -29.86 1.30
CA PHE A 196 -13.73 -30.77 1.71
C PHE A 196 -14.89 -30.70 0.73
N ASN A 197 -15.55 -31.84 0.52
CA ASN A 197 -16.70 -31.93 -0.36
C ASN A 197 -17.98 -31.65 0.43
N VAL A 198 -18.77 -30.66 -0.02
CA VAL A 198 -20.10 -30.39 0.54
C VAL A 198 -21.14 -31.10 -0.31
N GLN A 199 -21.76 -32.13 0.25
CA GLN A 199 -22.80 -32.92 -0.41
C GLN A 199 -24.04 -32.95 0.47
N ALA A 200 -25.18 -32.52 -0.06
CA ALA A 200 -26.45 -32.69 0.62
C ALA A 200 -26.88 -34.17 0.49
N LYS A 201 -26.99 -34.87 1.61
CA LYS A 201 -27.59 -36.21 1.71
C LYS A 201 -28.87 -36.10 2.53
N ALA A 202 -29.95 -36.73 2.06
CA ALA A 202 -31.23 -36.70 2.77
C ALA A 202 -31.11 -37.22 4.22
N ASP A 203 -30.19 -38.18 4.46
CA ASP A 203 -29.98 -38.87 5.72
C ASP A 203 -28.55 -38.68 6.25
N ALA A 204 -28.04 -37.44 6.27
CA ALA A 204 -26.63 -37.16 6.57
C ALA A 204 -26.15 -37.56 8.00
N ASN A 205 -27.07 -37.88 8.92
CA ASN A 205 -26.80 -38.18 10.33
C ASN A 205 -27.19 -39.61 10.77
N THR A 206 -27.54 -40.49 9.83
CA THR A 206 -27.92 -41.90 10.08
C THR A 206 -27.06 -42.82 9.24
#